data_AF-A0A016UP44-F1
#
_entry.id   AF-A0A016UP44-F1
#
_cell.length_a   1.000
_cell.length_b   1.000
_cell.length_c   1.000
_cell.angle_alpha   90.00
_cell.angle_beta   90.00
_cell.angle_gamma   90.00
#
_symmetry.space_group_name_H-M   'P 1'
#
loop_
_entity.id
_entity.type
_entity.pdbx_description
1 polymer ?
#
loop_
_entity_poly.entity_id
_entity_poly.type
_entity_poly.pdbx_seq_one_letter_code
_entity_poly.pdbx_strand_id
1 'polypeptide(L)'
;MDSSPLDCNVCRKELTSPHILPCLHSICANCSPCCSTSTSCGSPDPLAEFLIETAHETTEMCANCDQTNQPMYFCETCQQALCHECKATTHQVWPDEGILCCM
;
A
#
# COMPACT_ATOMS: atom_id res chain seq x y z
N MET A 1 -2.02 13.67 -8.03
CA MET A 1 -3.05 12.72 -7.54
C MET A 1 -2.52 11.36 -7.89
N ASP A 2 -1.88 10.70 -6.92
CA ASP A 2 -1.32 9.36 -7.06
C ASP A 2 -2.39 8.41 -6.51
N SER A 3 -3.21 7.84 -7.39
CA SER A 3 -4.17 6.81 -7.01
C SER A 3 -3.54 5.48 -7.36
N SER A 4 -3.45 4.57 -6.40
CA SER A 4 -2.82 3.28 -6.61
C SER A 4 -3.63 2.51 -7.66
N PRO A 5 -3.00 1.76 -8.58
CA PRO A 5 -3.72 0.88 -9.50
C PRO A 5 -4.49 -0.23 -8.76
N LEU A 6 -4.20 -0.45 -7.47
CA LEU A 6 -4.91 -1.38 -6.59
C LEU A 6 -6.05 -0.72 -5.79
N ASP A 7 -6.31 0.57 -6.01
CA ASP A 7 -7.47 1.24 -5.43
C ASP A 7 -8.73 1.00 -6.25
N CYS A 8 -9.83 0.73 -5.56
CA CYS A 8 -11.14 0.61 -6.17
C CYS A 8 -11.56 1.94 -6.81
N ASN A 9 -11.97 1.87 -8.09
CA ASN A 9 -12.45 3.04 -8.84
C ASN A 9 -13.69 3.72 -8.23
N VAL A 10 -14.43 3.02 -7.36
CA VAL A 10 -15.68 3.51 -6.75
C VAL A 10 -15.43 4.10 -5.37
N CYS A 11 -14.89 3.31 -4.43
CA CYS A 11 -14.70 3.75 -3.05
C CYS A 11 -13.34 4.42 -2.79
N ARG A 12 -12.42 4.38 -3.76
CA ARG A 12 -11.07 4.99 -3.68
C ARG A 12 -10.23 4.49 -2.50
N LYS A 13 -10.44 3.23 -2.12
CA LYS A 13 -9.66 2.50 -1.12
C LYS A 13 -9.09 1.25 -1.79
N GLU A 14 -8.09 0.63 -1.16
CA GLU A 14 -7.56 -0.65 -1.59
C GLU A 14 -8.69 -1.67 -1.85
N LEU A 15 -8.59 -2.37 -2.97
CA LEU A 15 -9.57 -3.35 -3.41
C LEU A 15 -9.75 -4.46 -2.37
N THR A 16 -11.00 -4.74 -1.99
CA THR A 16 -11.35 -5.88 -1.12
C THR A 16 -12.23 -6.84 -1.90
N SER A 17 -11.78 -8.09 -2.06
CA SER A 17 -12.40 -9.07 -2.95
C SER A 17 -12.63 -8.46 -4.35
N PRO A 18 -11.54 -8.22 -5.12
CA PRO A 18 -11.60 -7.51 -6.38
C PRO A 18 -12.38 -8.30 -7.43
N HIS A 19 -13.23 -7.60 -8.17
CA HIS A 19 -13.95 -8.10 -9.34
C HIS A 19 -13.62 -7.24 -10.55
N ILE A 20 -13.32 -7.89 -11.67
CA ILE A 20 -13.09 -7.23 -12.95
C ILE A 20 -14.39 -7.17 -13.75
N LEU A 21 -14.74 -5.96 -14.18
CA LEU A 21 -15.90 -5.71 -15.03
C LEU A 21 -15.57 -5.98 -16.51
N PRO A 22 -16.58 -6.15 -17.39
CA PRO A 22 -16.35 -6.25 -18.83
C PRO A 22 -15.62 -5.05 -19.45
N CYS A 23 -15.70 -3.88 -18.79
CA CYS A 23 -14.96 -2.68 -19.16
C CYS A 23 -13.51 -2.66 -18.64
N LEU A 24 -13.00 -3.76 -18.09
CA LEU A 24 -11.65 -3.96 -17.55
C LEU A 24 -11.29 -3.09 -16.33
N HIS A 25 -12.28 -2.47 -15.69
CA HIS A 25 -12.06 -1.83 -14.39
C HIS A 25 -12.26 -2.85 -13.27
N SER A 26 -11.34 -2.84 -12.31
CA SER A 26 -11.47 -3.61 -11.08
C SER A 26 -12.17 -2.77 -10.00
N ILE A 27 -13.11 -3.40 -9.29
CA ILE A 27 -13.87 -2.83 -8.18
C ILE A 27 -13.98 -3.82 -7.02
N CYS A 28 -14.32 -3.37 -5.81
CA CYS A 28 -14.63 -4.30 -4.72
C CYS A 28 -15.95 -5.04 -4.99
N ALA A 29 -16.07 -6.29 -4.54
CA ALA A 29 -17.30 -7.09 -4.66
C ALA A 29 -18.55 -6.38 -4.10
N ASN A 30 -18.37 -5.51 -3.09
CA ASN A 30 -19.46 -4.78 -2.43
C ASN A 30 -19.71 -3.38 -3.01
N CYS A 31 -18.97 -2.97 -4.04
CA CYS A 31 -19.15 -1.69 -4.73
C CYS A 31 -20.05 -1.88 -5.97
N SER A 32 -20.84 -0.86 -6.31
CA SER A 32 -21.63 -0.86 -7.53
C SER A 32 -20.75 -0.74 -8.77
N PRO A 33 -21.14 -1.31 -9.92
CA PRO A 33 -20.39 -1.15 -11.16
C PRO A 33 -20.28 0.33 -11.54
N CYS A 34 -19.06 0.77 -11.88
CA CYS A 34 -18.76 2.16 -12.22
C CYS A 34 -19.33 2.56 -13.60
N CYS A 35 -19.60 1.60 -14.47
CA CYS A 35 -20.03 1.85 -15.85
C CYS A 35 -21.46 1.37 -16.10
N SER A 36 -22.31 2.25 -16.64
CA SER A 36 -23.71 1.97 -16.97
C SER A 36 -23.93 0.87 -18.02
N THR A 37 -22.86 0.41 -18.68
CA THR A 37 -22.88 -0.64 -19.71
C THR A 37 -22.77 -2.05 -19.15
N SER A 38 -22.42 -2.19 -17.87
CA SER A 38 -22.16 -3.49 -17.24
C SER A 38 -23.38 -3.95 -16.42
N THR A 39 -24.41 -4.46 -17.10
CA THR A 39 -25.56 -5.14 -16.45
C THR A 39 -25.16 -6.51 -15.87
N SER A 40 -23.99 -7.02 -16.24
CA SER A 40 -23.43 -8.26 -15.72
C SER A 40 -22.61 -8.01 -14.46
N CYS A 41 -22.77 -8.89 -13.46
CA CYS A 41 -21.83 -9.03 -12.36
C CYS A 41 -20.42 -9.26 -12.91
N GLY A 42 -19.43 -8.49 -12.42
CA GLY A 42 -18.02 -8.75 -12.73
C GLY A 42 -17.59 -10.12 -12.21
N SER A 43 -16.57 -10.70 -12.82
CA SER A 43 -15.95 -11.93 -12.32
C SER A 43 -14.85 -11.60 -11.29
N PRO A 44 -14.51 -12.52 -10.38
CA PRO A 44 -13.35 -12.35 -9.50
C PRO A 44 -12.09 -12.01 -10.30
N ASP A 45 -11.25 -11.13 -9.76
CA ASP A 45 -9.98 -10.69 -10.34
C ASP A 45 -8.81 -11.26 -9.52
N PRO A 46 -8.40 -12.52 -9.76
CA PRO A 46 -7.35 -13.18 -8.99
C PRO A 46 -5.97 -12.53 -9.19
N LEU A 47 -5.77 -11.80 -10.30
CA LEU A 47 -4.53 -11.08 -10.54
C LEU A 47 -4.44 -9.86 -9.62
N ALA A 48 -5.51 -9.06 -9.53
CA ALA A 48 -5.56 -7.96 -8.58
C ALA A 48 -5.41 -8.47 -7.13
N GLU A 49 -6.06 -9.58 -6.78
CA GLU A 49 -5.94 -10.20 -5.46
C GLU A 49 -4.50 -10.60 -5.14
N PHE A 50 -3.82 -11.28 -6.07
CA PHE A 50 -2.40 -11.64 -5.92
C PHE A 50 -1.48 -10.41 -5.81
N LEU A 51 -1.72 -9.36 -6.60
CA LEU A 51 -0.93 -8.12 -6.55
C LEU A 51 -1.09 -7.39 -5.21
N ILE A 52 -2.29 -7.41 -4.63
CA ILE A 52 -2.55 -6.84 -3.29
C ILE A 52 -1.80 -7.66 -2.23
N GLU A 53 -1.92 -8.99 -2.28
CA GLU A 53 -1.25 -9.89 -1.33
C GLU A 53 0.27 -9.76 -1.38
N THR A 54 0.86 -9.75 -2.58
CA THR A 54 2.31 -9.58 -2.76
C THR A 54 2.80 -8.17 -2.40
N ALA A 55 1.96 -7.14 -2.62
CA ALA A 55 2.27 -5.79 -2.15
C ALA A 55 2.31 -5.72 -0.61
N HIS A 56 1.52 -6.54 0.08
CA HIS A 56 1.56 -6.66 1.55
C HIS A 56 2.72 -7.55 2.03
N GLU A 57 3.04 -8.62 1.31
CA GLU A 57 4.13 -9.55 1.67
C GLU A 57 5.53 -8.93 1.51
N THR A 58 5.70 -8.04 0.54
CA THR A 58 6.96 -7.28 0.36
C THR A 58 7.13 -6.13 1.37
N THR A 59 6.19 -5.95 2.30
CA THR A 59 6.33 -4.90 3.31
C THR A 59 7.33 -5.32 4.38
N GLU A 60 8.52 -4.70 4.35
CA GLU A 60 9.48 -4.82 5.44
C GLU A 60 8.83 -4.28 6.73
N MET A 61 8.90 -5.06 7.82
CA MET A 61 8.42 -4.62 9.12
C MET A 61 9.33 -3.53 9.67
N CYS A 62 8.74 -2.53 10.35
CA CYS A 62 9.56 -1.53 11.03
C CYS A 62 10.37 -2.19 12.14
N ALA A 63 11.70 -2.05 12.11
CA ALA A 63 12.61 -2.66 13.09
C ALA A 63 12.47 -2.15 14.53
N ASN A 64 11.69 -1.09 14.77
CA ASN A 64 11.54 -0.46 16.11
C ASN A 64 10.18 -0.75 16.76
N CYS A 65 9.10 -0.80 15.98
CA CYS A 65 7.75 -1.04 16.51
C CYS A 65 7.07 -2.30 15.97
N ASP A 66 7.77 -3.05 15.10
CA ASP A 66 7.28 -4.26 14.43
C ASP A 66 5.97 -4.09 13.64
N GLN A 67 5.58 -2.84 13.36
CA GLN A 67 4.39 -2.51 12.57
C GLN A 67 4.72 -2.31 11.09
N THR A 68 3.78 -2.67 10.23
CA THR A 68 3.81 -2.43 8.77
C THR A 68 3.04 -1.16 8.40
N ASN A 69 3.63 0.01 8.66
CA ASN A 69 3.05 1.31 8.28
C ASN A 69 3.76 1.92 7.05
N GLN A 70 3.06 1.96 5.90
CA GLN A 70 3.57 2.52 4.65
C GLN A 70 3.41 4.06 4.60
N PRO A 71 4.29 4.80 3.90
CA PRO A 71 5.52 4.32 3.26
C PRO A 71 6.62 3.97 4.28
N MET A 72 7.37 2.90 4.00
CA MET A 72 8.57 2.52 4.75
C MET A 72 9.80 3.32 4.27
N TYR A 73 10.77 3.50 5.17
CA TYR A 73 12.02 4.21 4.94
C TYR A 73 13.19 3.35 5.38
N PHE A 74 14.25 3.33 4.58
CA PHE A 74 15.47 2.61 4.94
C PHE A 74 16.48 3.57 5.58
N CYS A 75 17.02 3.20 6.75
CA CYS A 75 18.12 3.91 7.37
C CYS A 75 19.44 3.25 6.98
N GLU A 76 20.27 3.93 6.18
CA GLU A 76 21.56 3.40 5.71
C GLU A 76 22.58 3.20 6.84
N THR A 77 22.52 4.02 7.89
CA THR A 77 23.43 3.91 9.05
C THR A 77 23.13 2.67 9.90
N CYS A 78 21.86 2.40 10.16
CA CYS A 78 21.42 1.27 10.97
C CYS A 78 21.14 0.00 10.14
N GLN A 79 21.12 0.11 8.80
CA GLN A 79 20.74 -0.97 7.88
C GLN A 79 19.37 -1.59 8.23
N GLN A 80 18.40 -0.73 8.51
CA GLN A 80 17.07 -1.12 9.02
C GLN A 80 15.94 -0.41 8.29
N ALA A 81 14.85 -1.13 8.06
CA ALA A 81 13.58 -0.59 7.57
C ALA A 81 12.76 0.01 8.72
N LEU A 82 12.21 1.21 8.51
CA LEU A 82 11.54 2.01 9.53
C LEU A 82 10.25 2.61 8.98
N CYS A 83 9.20 2.66 9.80
CA CYS A 83 8.02 3.44 9.46
C CYS A 83 8.30 4.95 9.58
N HIS A 84 7.41 5.76 9.00
CA HIS A 84 7.54 7.23 9.04
C HIS A 84 7.72 7.79 10.46
N GLU A 85 6.96 7.26 11.43
CA GLU A 85 6.96 7.76 12.80
C GLU A 85 8.28 7.44 13.50
N CYS A 86 8.75 6.19 13.47
CA CYS A 86 10.03 5.82 14.06
C CYS A 86 11.22 6.52 13.39
N LYS A 87 11.14 6.79 12.08
CA LYS A 87 12.13 7.64 11.42
C LYS A 87 12.12 9.04 12.04
N ALA A 88 10.96 9.66 12.19
CA ALA A 88 10.84 11.04 12.67
C ALA A 88 11.15 11.21 14.17
N THR A 89 10.93 10.19 15.00
CA THR A 89 11.15 10.25 16.45
C THR A 89 12.54 9.79 16.88
N THR A 90 13.07 8.77 16.20
CA THR A 90 14.27 8.04 16.65
C THR A 90 15.45 8.17 15.67
N HIS A 91 15.19 8.46 14.39
CA HIS A 91 16.21 8.60 13.33
C HIS A 91 16.15 9.98 12.65
N GLN A 92 16.19 11.05 13.45
CA GLN A 92 16.27 12.41 12.90
C GLN A 92 17.65 12.69 12.32
N VAL A 93 17.68 13.10 11.05
CA VAL A 93 18.90 13.59 10.40
C VAL A 93 19.18 15.00 10.93
N TRP A 94 20.22 15.14 11.75
CA TRP A 94 20.72 16.46 12.18
C TRP A 94 21.61 17.05 11.07
N PRO A 95 21.47 18.36 10.75
CA PRO A 95 22.04 18.96 9.55
C PRO A 95 23.56 19.09 9.50
N ASP A 96 24.33 18.74 10.54
CA ASP A 96 25.74 19.13 10.60
C ASP A 96 26.79 18.01 10.48
N GLU A 97 26.59 16.76 10.91
CA GLU A 97 27.68 15.77 10.86
C GLU A 97 27.15 14.32 10.77
N GLY A 98 26.60 13.94 9.62
CA GLY A 98 26.65 12.60 9.01
C GLY A 98 26.20 11.33 9.76
N ILE A 99 26.01 11.30 11.07
CA ILE A 99 25.69 10.11 11.87
C ILE A 99 24.90 10.57 13.10
N LEU A 100 23.62 10.21 13.16
CA LEU A 100 22.97 9.93 14.45
C LEU A 100 21.87 8.89 14.26
N CYS A 101 22.17 7.67 14.70
CA CYS A 101 21.22 6.57 14.78
C CYS A 101 21.04 6.26 16.27
N CYS A 102 19.80 6.34 16.75
CA CYS A 102 19.31 5.93 18.08
C CYS A 102 19.58 6.91 19.25
N MET A 103 18.53 7.64 19.66
CA MET A 103 18.29 7.95 21.08
C MET A 103 17.32 6.93 21.66
#